data_AF-A0A4Y7XFE4-F1
#
_entry.id   AF-A0A4Y7XFE4-F1
#
_cell.length_a   1.000
_cell.length_b   1.000
_cell.length_c   1.000
_cell.angle_alpha   90.00
_cell.angle_beta   90.00
_cell.angle_gamma   90.00
#
_symmetry.space_group_name_H-M   'P 1'
#
loop_
_entity.id
_entity.type
_entity.pdbx_description
1 polymer ?
#
loop_
_entity_poly.entity_id
_entity_poly.type
_entity_poly.pdbx_seq_one_letter_code
_entity_poly.pdbx_strand_id
1 'polypeptide(L)'
;MNSIKMNSKARLPSGHKTSFFKTTSATGMPSLLKPLWVVPLGFGLFLSCSFTHAADQSAQPEQVTAATASSNTPLHEHSSVEPQAPAVQPSPNQPAPTSVPEQSESVEGPEQDNKIVIVSRPQVTGLWAMTIPGAQCIEYYNFMEKGDVIIKSGAEWTYGKYVYQVPAVAEPGSPVLALRIQYDNLQTDCSGNAIDQRGEDQQQYVKWTGPSSMEFCTTQDGAQCFASLRRILP
;
A
#
# COMPACT_ATOMS: atom_id res chain seq x y z
N MET A 1 7.76 -30.84 1.50
CA MET A 1 8.36 -29.99 2.56
C MET A 1 9.63 -29.36 1.99
N ASN A 2 9.57 -28.12 1.52
CA ASN A 2 10.75 -27.36 1.10
C ASN A 2 10.80 -26.06 1.90
N SER A 3 11.84 -25.93 2.72
CA SER A 3 12.08 -24.81 3.62
C SER A 3 12.89 -23.74 2.89
N ILE A 4 12.29 -22.56 2.68
CA ILE A 4 12.97 -21.40 2.11
C ILE A 4 13.61 -20.62 3.26
N LYS A 5 14.95 -20.71 3.38
CA LYS A 5 15.74 -19.86 4.26
C LYS A 5 15.84 -18.46 3.65
N MET A 6 15.22 -17.47 4.29
CA MET A 6 15.51 -16.05 4.02
C MET A 6 16.74 -15.62 4.84
N ASN A 7 17.75 -15.13 4.14
CA ASN A 7 19.01 -14.62 4.71
C ASN A 7 18.94 -13.09 4.71
N SER A 8 18.57 -12.50 5.83
CA SER A 8 18.57 -11.04 6.02
C SER A 8 19.95 -10.59 6.49
N LYS A 9 20.75 -10.03 5.57
CA LYS A 9 21.98 -9.30 5.90
C LYS A 9 21.71 -7.81 5.82
N ALA A 10 21.22 -7.25 6.92
CA ALA A 10 21.11 -5.80 7.11
C ALA A 10 22.51 -5.17 7.16
N ARG A 11 22.75 -4.17 6.31
CA ARG A 11 23.96 -3.34 6.34
C ARG A 11 23.61 -2.02 7.04
N LEU A 12 24.11 -1.86 8.27
CA LEU A 12 24.10 -0.60 9.01
C LEU A 12 25.05 0.40 8.34
N PRO A 13 24.66 1.69 8.18
CA PRO A 13 25.63 2.76 8.02
C PRO A 13 26.11 3.25 9.40
N SER A 14 27.38 2.99 9.69
CA SER A 14 28.14 3.68 10.74
C SER A 14 28.63 5.03 10.21
N GLY A 15 28.55 6.09 11.01
CA GLY A 15 29.10 7.37 10.58
C GLY A 15 28.71 8.60 11.39
N HIS A 16 28.93 8.55 12.71
CA HIS A 16 28.99 9.71 13.58
C HIS A 16 29.98 10.76 13.04
N LYS A 17 29.54 12.02 12.86
CA LYS A 17 30.36 13.20 13.17
C LYS A 17 29.51 14.27 13.85
N THR A 18 29.74 14.35 15.15
CA THR A 18 29.46 15.46 16.05
C THR A 18 30.02 16.77 15.50
N SER A 19 29.20 17.82 15.42
CA SER A 19 29.68 19.19 15.42
C SER A 19 29.12 19.92 16.64
N PHE A 20 30.05 20.50 17.38
CA PHE A 20 29.89 21.14 18.67
C PHE A 20 29.28 22.54 18.55
N PHE A 21 28.60 22.92 19.62
CA PHE A 21 28.02 24.22 19.94
C PHE A 21 28.92 25.43 19.60
N LYS A 22 28.28 26.51 19.13
CA LYS A 22 28.54 27.85 19.68
C LYS A 22 27.30 28.75 19.58
N THR A 23 26.49 28.71 20.63
CA THR A 23 25.50 29.75 20.93
C THR A 23 26.24 30.99 21.38
N THR A 24 26.18 32.06 20.60
CA THR A 24 26.65 33.38 21.02
C THR A 24 25.43 34.22 21.36
N SER A 25 25.18 34.36 22.66
CA SER A 25 24.24 35.30 23.23
C SER A 25 24.83 36.71 23.13
N ALA A 26 24.11 37.65 22.53
CA ALA A 26 24.43 39.07 22.58
C ALA A 26 23.18 39.84 23.03
N THR A 27 23.19 40.19 24.30
CA THR A 27 22.42 41.26 24.94
C THR A 27 22.76 42.62 24.33
N GLY A 28 21.78 43.51 24.14
CA GLY A 28 22.10 44.92 23.83
C GLY A 28 20.99 45.87 23.34
N MET A 29 19.88 46.00 24.09
CA MET A 29 19.21 47.28 24.45
C MET A 29 18.70 48.29 23.37
N PRO A 30 17.85 49.26 23.77
CA PRO A 30 16.67 49.74 23.01
C PRO A 30 16.92 51.05 22.26
N SER A 31 15.94 51.50 21.45
CA SER A 31 15.37 52.87 21.50
C SER A 31 14.51 53.20 20.26
N LEU A 32 13.29 53.68 20.52
CA LEU A 32 12.55 54.79 19.87
C LEU A 32 12.68 55.03 18.34
N LEU A 33 11.54 54.95 17.63
CA LEU A 33 10.78 56.09 17.07
C LEU A 33 9.81 55.62 15.96
N LYS A 34 8.54 56.06 16.06
CA LYS A 34 7.55 56.08 14.97
C LYS A 34 7.94 57.16 13.94
N PRO A 35 7.40 57.16 12.70
CA PRO A 35 6.07 57.76 12.49
C PRO A 35 5.19 57.09 11.41
N LEU A 36 3.90 57.44 11.49
CA LEU A 36 2.87 57.28 10.47
C LEU A 36 3.32 57.80 9.10
N TRP A 37 2.94 57.10 8.02
CA TRP A 37 2.57 57.73 6.76
C TRP A 37 1.29 57.15 6.20
N VAL A 38 0.53 58.06 5.61
CA VAL A 38 -0.83 57.97 5.10
C VAL A 38 -0.81 57.55 3.62
N VAL A 39 -1.91 56.90 3.22
CA VAL A 39 -2.42 56.51 1.90
C VAL A 39 -2.13 57.53 0.78
N PRO A 40 -2.09 57.12 -0.52
CA PRO A 40 -3.32 57.25 -1.32
C PRO A 40 -3.59 56.10 -2.31
N LEU A 41 -4.88 55.98 -2.64
CA LEU A 41 -5.43 55.28 -3.80
C LEU A 41 -4.88 55.86 -5.12
N GLY A 42 -4.66 54.99 -6.11
CA GLY A 42 -4.71 55.30 -7.55
C GLY A 42 -5.23 54.04 -8.25
N PHE A 43 -6.43 53.99 -8.85
CA PHE A 43 -6.82 54.60 -10.13
C PHE A 43 -5.76 54.41 -11.23
N GLY A 44 -6.02 53.55 -12.20
CA GLY A 44 -5.22 53.53 -13.43
C GLY A 44 -5.28 52.26 -14.28
N LEU A 45 -6.29 52.23 -15.16
CA LEU A 45 -6.24 51.73 -16.55
C LEU A 45 -5.81 50.29 -16.86
N PHE A 46 -6.79 49.55 -17.39
CA PHE A 46 -6.76 48.85 -18.68
C PHE A 46 -5.41 48.80 -19.40
N LEU A 47 -4.88 47.59 -19.56
CA LEU A 47 -4.10 47.23 -20.74
C LEU A 47 -4.58 45.88 -21.28
N SER A 48 -5.45 45.97 -22.30
CA SER A 48 -5.79 44.89 -23.20
C SER A 48 -4.59 44.60 -24.09
N CYS A 49 -3.86 43.51 -23.83
CA CYS A 49 -2.99 42.91 -24.82
C CYS A 49 -3.72 41.73 -25.47
N SER A 50 -4.43 42.02 -26.56
CA SER A 50 -4.72 41.03 -27.58
C SER A 50 -3.44 40.83 -28.39
N PHE A 51 -2.84 39.64 -28.34
CA PHE A 51 -1.91 39.19 -29.37
C PHE A 51 -2.36 37.82 -29.87
N THR A 52 -2.97 37.91 -31.05
CA THR A 52 -2.87 37.04 -32.22
C THR A 52 -2.12 35.72 -32.11
N HIS A 53 -2.88 34.68 -32.47
CA HIS A 53 -2.51 33.45 -33.19
C HIS A 53 -1.10 33.39 -33.79
N ALA A 54 -0.35 32.36 -33.42
CA ALA A 54 0.53 31.65 -34.34
C ALA A 54 0.05 30.20 -34.40
N ALA A 55 -0.62 29.86 -35.49
CA ALA A 55 -0.80 28.49 -35.94
C ALA A 55 0.55 28.01 -36.44
N ASP A 56 1.02 26.87 -35.95
CA ASP A 56 2.01 26.06 -36.67
C ASP A 56 1.36 24.73 -36.99
N GLN A 57 1.20 24.50 -38.29
CA GLN A 57 0.70 23.29 -38.92
C GLN A 57 1.92 22.52 -39.42
N SER A 58 2.01 21.23 -39.07
CA SER A 58 2.80 20.16 -39.73
C SER A 58 3.25 19.21 -38.61
N ALA A 59 2.98 17.91 -38.59
CA ALA A 59 2.87 16.97 -39.68
C ALA A 59 1.91 15.81 -39.34
N GLN A 60 1.44 15.20 -40.42
CA GLN A 60 0.52 14.08 -40.54
C GLN A 60 1.08 12.71 -40.10
N PRO A 61 0.21 11.68 -40.01
CA PRO A 61 0.50 10.41 -39.36
C PRO A 61 1.15 9.39 -40.31
N GLU A 62 2.13 8.62 -39.81
CA GLU A 62 2.58 7.40 -40.49
C GLU A 62 1.58 6.27 -40.25
N GLN A 63 1.00 5.80 -41.36
CA GLN A 63 0.17 4.62 -41.43
C GLN A 63 1.02 3.35 -41.66
N VAL A 64 0.67 2.33 -40.89
CA VAL A 64 0.38 0.95 -41.32
C VAL A 64 1.41 0.25 -42.21
N THR A 65 2.08 -0.75 -41.63
CA THR A 65 2.42 -1.98 -42.35
C THR A 65 1.87 -3.18 -41.58
N ALA A 66 0.77 -3.72 -42.10
CA ALA A 66 0.28 -5.04 -41.78
C ALA A 66 1.12 -6.07 -42.56
N ALA A 67 1.68 -7.05 -41.86
CA ALA A 67 2.25 -8.25 -42.48
C ALA A 67 1.41 -9.46 -42.06
N THR A 68 0.71 -10.01 -43.05
CA THR A 68 0.00 -11.28 -43.04
C THR A 68 0.94 -12.45 -43.35
N ALA A 69 0.47 -13.66 -42.99
CA ALA A 69 0.92 -15.00 -43.41
C ALA A 69 2.14 -15.57 -42.65
N SER A 70 2.25 -16.86 -42.33
CA SER A 70 1.36 -18.03 -42.41
C SER A 70 2.01 -19.16 -41.60
N SER A 71 1.18 -20.08 -41.07
CA SER A 71 1.43 -21.52 -40.86
C SER A 71 2.84 -22.02 -40.49
N ASN A 72 2.97 -22.65 -39.32
CA ASN A 72 3.25 -24.10 -39.24
C ASN A 72 3.21 -24.62 -37.79
N THR A 73 2.35 -25.61 -37.59
CA THR A 73 2.27 -26.53 -36.44
C THR A 73 3.51 -27.43 -36.40
N PRO A 74 3.98 -27.83 -35.21
CA PRO A 74 3.95 -29.26 -34.91
C PRO A 74 3.32 -29.54 -33.54
N LEU A 75 2.38 -30.50 -33.53
CA LEU A 75 1.87 -31.14 -32.33
C LEU A 75 3.04 -31.81 -31.59
N HIS A 76 3.32 -31.36 -30.37
CA HIS A 76 4.06 -32.16 -29.41
C HIS A 76 3.06 -32.83 -28.47
N GLU A 77 2.92 -34.13 -28.70
CA GLU A 77 2.23 -35.11 -27.90
C GLU A 77 2.91 -35.21 -26.53
N HIS A 78 2.28 -34.66 -25.49
CA HIS A 78 2.69 -34.89 -24.10
C HIS A 78 1.81 -35.99 -23.51
N SER A 79 2.45 -37.15 -23.43
CA SER A 79 2.01 -38.38 -22.76
C SER A 79 1.45 -38.12 -21.36
N SER A 80 0.17 -38.47 -21.17
CA SER A 80 -0.47 -38.60 -19.87
C SER A 80 0.10 -39.82 -19.15
N VAL A 81 0.91 -39.59 -18.11
CA VAL A 81 1.28 -40.61 -17.15
C VAL A 81 0.35 -40.48 -15.94
N GLU A 82 -0.62 -41.39 -15.88
CA GLU A 82 -1.52 -41.59 -14.74
C GLU A 82 -0.78 -42.32 -13.61
N PRO A 83 -0.75 -41.79 -12.37
CA PRO A 83 -0.24 -42.54 -11.22
C PRO A 83 -1.26 -43.59 -10.78
N GLN A 84 -0.94 -44.86 -11.01
CA GLN A 84 -1.67 -45.99 -10.44
C GLN A 84 -1.49 -46.01 -8.91
N ALA A 85 -2.59 -45.79 -8.19
CA ALA A 85 -2.66 -46.06 -6.76
C ALA A 85 -2.74 -47.58 -6.52
N PRO A 86 -1.91 -48.17 -5.64
CA PRO A 86 -2.05 -49.58 -5.31
C PRO A 86 -3.29 -49.83 -4.45
N ALA A 87 -4.12 -50.75 -4.94
CA ALA A 87 -5.27 -51.30 -4.23
C ALA A 87 -4.83 -52.00 -2.93
N VAL A 88 -5.35 -51.53 -1.80
CA VAL A 88 -5.23 -52.22 -0.51
C VAL A 88 -6.28 -53.32 -0.46
N GLN A 89 -5.84 -54.57 -0.43
CA GLN A 89 -6.70 -55.73 -0.21
C GLN A 89 -7.12 -55.80 1.27
N PRO A 90 -8.38 -56.17 1.58
CA PRO A 90 -8.82 -56.44 2.94
C PRO A 90 -8.43 -57.87 3.37
N SER A 91 -7.77 -57.99 4.52
CA SER A 91 -7.46 -59.27 5.15
C SER A 91 -8.60 -59.70 6.10
N PRO A 92 -9.06 -60.97 6.09
CA PRO A 92 -10.15 -61.45 6.94
C PRO A 92 -9.65 -62.19 8.20
N ASN A 93 -10.54 -62.25 9.22
CA ASN A 93 -10.49 -63.03 10.48
C ASN A 93 -9.57 -62.46 11.58
N GLN A 94 -9.95 -62.33 12.86
CA GLN A 94 -10.90 -63.09 13.68
C GLN A 94 -11.17 -62.36 15.05
N PRO A 95 -11.87 -62.95 16.05
CA PRO A 95 -13.19 -62.58 16.54
C PRO A 95 -13.24 -61.80 17.88
N ALA A 96 -14.45 -61.38 18.26
CA ALA A 96 -14.80 -60.85 19.57
C ALA A 96 -14.58 -61.85 20.73
N PRO A 97 -14.39 -61.32 21.95
CA PRO A 97 -15.09 -61.89 23.10
C PRO A 97 -15.83 -60.86 23.95
N THR A 98 -16.97 -61.32 24.43
CA THR A 98 -17.95 -60.73 25.34
C THR A 98 -17.42 -60.52 26.77
N SER A 99 -18.07 -59.60 27.48
CA SER A 99 -18.29 -59.45 28.94
C SER A 99 -17.38 -58.55 29.79
N VAL A 100 -18.10 -57.76 30.59
CA VAL A 100 -17.78 -56.62 31.46
C VAL A 100 -17.18 -57.11 32.81
N PRO A 101 -16.47 -56.27 33.58
CA PRO A 101 -17.16 -55.66 34.71
C PRO A 101 -16.95 -54.13 34.83
N GLU A 102 -18.00 -53.57 35.40
CA GLU A 102 -18.30 -52.20 35.76
C GLU A 102 -17.33 -51.66 36.82
N GLN A 103 -16.68 -50.54 36.53
CA GLN A 103 -16.18 -49.64 37.56
C GLN A 103 -16.35 -48.20 37.05
N SER A 104 -17.49 -47.63 37.41
CA SER A 104 -17.86 -46.24 37.17
C SER A 104 -17.00 -45.33 38.04
N GLU A 105 -15.90 -44.84 37.49
CA GLU A 105 -15.22 -43.66 37.99
C GLU A 105 -15.54 -42.52 37.03
N SER A 106 -16.36 -41.57 37.48
CA SER A 106 -16.71 -40.38 36.73
C SER A 106 -15.47 -39.50 36.59
N VAL A 107 -14.70 -39.73 35.52
CA VAL A 107 -13.71 -38.75 35.07
C VAL A 107 -14.50 -37.65 34.38
N GLU A 108 -14.82 -36.61 35.14
CA GLU A 108 -15.18 -35.31 34.63
C GLU A 108 -13.95 -34.80 33.87
N GLY A 109 -13.89 -35.14 32.58
CA GLY A 109 -12.88 -34.62 31.67
C GLY A 109 -13.01 -33.09 31.66
N PRO A 110 -11.89 -32.35 31.58
CA PRO A 110 -11.95 -30.91 31.51
C PRO A 110 -12.83 -30.55 30.32
N GLU A 111 -13.94 -29.85 30.58
CA GLU A 111 -14.76 -29.25 29.53
C GLU A 111 -13.81 -28.43 28.66
N GLN A 112 -13.49 -28.98 27.49
CA GLN A 112 -12.80 -28.24 26.46
C GLN A 112 -13.75 -27.12 26.08
N ASP A 113 -13.43 -25.90 26.52
CA ASP A 113 -14.09 -24.66 26.13
C ASP A 113 -13.92 -24.50 24.61
N ASN A 114 -14.79 -25.19 23.86
CA ASN A 114 -14.84 -25.20 22.41
C ASN A 114 -15.48 -23.89 21.92
N LYS A 115 -14.92 -22.76 22.38
CA LYS A 115 -15.41 -21.43 22.09
C LYS A 115 -14.88 -21.00 20.72
N ILE A 116 -15.76 -21.06 19.72
CA ILE A 116 -15.49 -20.47 18.41
C ILE A 116 -15.53 -18.94 18.55
N VAL A 117 -14.39 -18.28 18.34
CA VAL A 117 -14.30 -16.82 18.31
C VAL A 117 -14.25 -16.35 16.85
N ILE A 118 -15.33 -15.70 16.40
CA ILE A 118 -15.38 -15.07 15.08
C ILE A 118 -14.83 -13.65 15.22
N VAL A 119 -13.74 -13.35 14.51
CA VAL A 119 -13.12 -12.02 14.49
C VAL A 119 -13.26 -11.44 13.09
N SER A 120 -14.03 -10.35 12.95
CA SER A 120 -14.05 -9.55 11.73
C SER A 120 -12.86 -8.59 11.73
N ARG A 121 -12.14 -8.52 10.60
CA ARG A 121 -10.98 -7.64 10.43
C ARG A 121 -11.31 -6.60 9.36
N PRO A 122 -10.98 -5.31 9.58
CA PRO A 122 -11.19 -4.29 8.56
C PRO A 122 -10.43 -4.65 7.27
N GLN A 123 -11.11 -4.50 6.14
CA GLN A 123 -10.50 -4.64 4.82
C GLN A 123 -9.98 -3.29 4.35
N VAL A 124 -8.87 -3.29 3.61
CA VAL A 124 -8.29 -2.05 3.03
C VAL A 124 -8.94 -1.67 1.70
N THR A 125 -9.63 -2.60 1.04
CA THR A 125 -10.37 -2.37 -0.21
C THR A 125 -11.34 -1.20 -0.08
N GLY A 126 -11.52 -0.43 -1.16
CA GLY A 126 -12.37 0.75 -1.22
C GLY A 126 -11.62 2.02 -1.59
N LEU A 127 -12.35 3.14 -1.68
CA LEU A 127 -11.81 4.46 -1.97
C LEU A 127 -11.48 5.19 -0.67
N TRP A 128 -10.27 5.72 -0.58
CA TRP A 128 -9.74 6.43 0.57
C TRP A 128 -9.23 7.80 0.17
N ALA A 129 -9.46 8.80 1.02
CA ALA A 129 -8.94 10.15 0.87
C ALA A 129 -7.90 10.43 1.96
N MET A 130 -6.72 10.87 1.52
CA MET A 130 -5.63 11.34 2.36
C MET A 130 -5.51 12.86 2.22
N THR A 131 -5.62 13.58 3.34
CA THR A 131 -5.35 15.02 3.36
C THR A 131 -3.87 15.24 3.65
N ILE A 132 -3.18 15.98 2.78
CA ILE A 132 -1.76 16.30 2.97
C ILE A 132 -1.66 17.57 3.82
N PRO A 133 -1.03 17.52 5.01
CA PRO A 133 -0.89 18.70 5.86
C PRO A 133 -0.18 19.84 5.13
N GLY A 134 -0.78 21.03 5.14
CA GLY A 134 -0.21 22.22 4.51
C GLY A 134 -0.45 22.33 2.99
N ALA A 135 -1.04 21.32 2.34
CA ALA A 135 -1.45 21.40 0.95
C ALA A 135 -2.98 21.58 0.84
N GLN A 136 -3.44 22.32 -0.17
CA GLN A 136 -4.85 22.38 -0.56
C GLN A 136 -5.20 21.27 -1.56
N CYS A 137 -4.78 20.04 -1.25
CA CYS A 137 -4.91 18.90 -2.15
C CYS A 137 -5.28 17.65 -1.35
N ILE A 138 -6.10 16.79 -1.95
CA ILE A 138 -6.48 15.49 -1.41
C ILE A 138 -5.93 14.44 -2.36
N GLU A 139 -5.18 13.50 -1.81
CA GLU A 139 -4.72 12.33 -2.53
C GLU A 139 -5.70 11.18 -2.31
N TYR A 140 -6.06 10.49 -3.38
CA TYR A 140 -7.03 9.40 -3.34
C TYR A 140 -6.37 8.06 -3.62
N TYR A 141 -6.72 7.05 -2.83
CA TYR A 141 -6.29 5.67 -3.01
C TYR A 141 -7.52 4.80 -3.24
N ASN A 142 -7.60 4.12 -4.38
CA ASN A 142 -8.65 3.17 -4.66
C ASN A 142 -8.09 1.75 -4.65
N PHE A 143 -8.21 1.05 -3.53
CA PHE A 143 -7.76 -0.34 -3.37
C PHE A 143 -8.85 -1.31 -3.85
N MET A 144 -8.57 -2.06 -4.90
CA MET A 144 -9.51 -2.99 -5.52
C MET A 144 -9.28 -4.43 -5.04
N GLU A 145 -10.33 -5.25 -4.98
CA GLU A 145 -10.32 -6.60 -4.37
C GLU A 145 -9.24 -7.57 -4.91
N LYS A 146 -8.79 -7.39 -6.16
CA LYS A 146 -7.79 -8.27 -6.81
C LYS A 146 -6.34 -7.82 -6.61
N GLY A 147 -6.09 -6.91 -5.67
CA GLY A 147 -4.76 -6.38 -5.40
C GLY A 147 -4.34 -5.30 -6.39
N ASP A 148 -5.28 -4.63 -7.04
CA ASP A 148 -5.03 -3.47 -7.91
C ASP A 148 -5.22 -2.17 -7.13
N VAL A 149 -4.43 -1.15 -7.43
CA VAL A 149 -4.60 0.17 -6.83
C VAL A 149 -4.50 1.26 -7.90
N ILE A 150 -5.36 2.25 -7.79
CA ILE A 150 -5.22 3.53 -8.49
C ILE A 150 -5.00 4.61 -7.43
N ILE A 151 -3.95 5.41 -7.60
CA ILE A 151 -3.64 6.55 -6.74
C ILE A 151 -3.79 7.81 -7.57
N LYS A 152 -4.42 8.85 -7.02
CA LYS A 152 -4.55 10.14 -7.66
C LYS A 152 -4.07 11.24 -6.72
N SER A 153 -3.04 11.97 -7.13
CA SER A 153 -2.46 13.09 -6.39
C SER A 153 -2.39 14.30 -7.33
N GLY A 154 -3.20 15.34 -7.11
CA GLY A 154 -3.27 16.46 -8.05
C GLY A 154 -3.68 16.05 -9.47
N ALA A 155 -2.81 16.32 -10.45
CA ALA A 155 -2.98 15.89 -11.85
C ALA A 155 -2.35 14.51 -12.13
N GLU A 156 -1.48 14.05 -11.24
CA GLU A 156 -0.88 12.73 -11.27
C GLU A 156 -1.93 11.64 -11.00
N TRP A 157 -1.86 10.58 -11.77
CA TRP A 157 -2.49 9.32 -11.41
C TRP A 157 -1.56 8.16 -11.74
N THR A 158 -1.48 7.23 -10.80
CA THR A 158 -0.68 6.02 -10.92
C THR A 158 -1.58 4.79 -10.81
N TYR A 159 -1.12 3.71 -11.41
CA TYR A 159 -1.73 2.39 -11.29
C TYR A 159 -0.67 1.39 -10.84
N GLY A 160 -1.04 0.52 -9.93
CA GLY A 160 -0.13 -0.44 -9.33
C GLY A 160 -0.80 -1.70 -8.82
N LYS A 161 0.03 -2.55 -8.20
CA LYS A 161 -0.42 -3.71 -7.43
C LYS A 161 -0.17 -3.47 -5.96
N TYR A 162 -0.99 -4.07 -5.10
CA TYR A 162 -0.78 -4.06 -3.67
C TYR A 162 -0.98 -5.44 -3.05
N VAL A 163 -0.31 -5.65 -1.92
CA VAL A 163 -0.53 -6.78 -1.02
C VAL A 163 -0.82 -6.23 0.36
N TYR A 164 -1.89 -6.70 0.97
CA TYR A 164 -2.28 -6.36 2.33
C TYR A 164 -2.16 -7.59 3.23
N GLN A 165 -1.22 -7.56 4.15
CA GLN A 165 -0.92 -8.67 5.05
C GLN A 165 -1.38 -8.31 6.46
N VAL A 166 -2.27 -9.12 6.99
CA VAL A 166 -2.79 -8.95 8.35
C VAL A 166 -2.18 -10.02 9.25
N PRO A 167 -1.51 -9.66 10.37
CA PRO A 167 -0.99 -10.63 11.31
C PRO A 167 -2.07 -11.58 11.84
N ALA A 168 -1.67 -12.83 12.12
CA ALA A 168 -2.54 -13.81 12.75
C ALA A 168 -3.06 -13.30 14.12
N VAL A 169 -4.17 -13.83 14.62
CA VAL A 169 -4.81 -13.32 15.85
C VAL A 169 -3.86 -13.36 17.06
N ALA A 170 -3.01 -14.39 17.11
CA ALA A 170 -2.03 -14.58 18.18
C ALA A 170 -0.73 -13.79 17.98
N GLU A 171 -0.53 -13.18 16.81
CA GLU A 171 0.71 -12.49 16.46
C GLU A 171 0.56 -10.98 16.69
N PRO A 172 1.45 -10.35 17.49
CA PRO A 172 1.41 -8.92 17.69
C PRO A 172 1.86 -8.17 16.42
N GLY A 173 1.23 -7.03 16.14
CA GLY A 173 1.69 -6.09 15.12
C GLY A 173 0.58 -5.47 14.27
N SER A 174 0.91 -4.37 13.63
CA SER A 174 0.03 -3.72 12.66
C SER A 174 0.08 -4.44 11.30
N PRO A 175 -1.05 -4.50 10.57
CA PRO A 175 -1.05 -4.92 9.17
C PRO A 175 -0.01 -4.17 8.32
N VAL A 176 0.53 -4.85 7.32
CA VAL A 176 1.48 -4.30 6.35
C VAL A 176 0.77 -4.13 5.01
N LEU A 177 0.91 -2.95 4.42
CA LEU A 177 0.50 -2.66 3.05
C LEU A 177 1.76 -2.42 2.23
N ALA A 178 1.95 -3.24 1.20
CA ALA A 178 3.03 -3.09 0.23
C ALA A 178 2.45 -2.81 -1.15
N LEU A 179 2.97 -1.79 -1.85
CA LEU A 179 2.54 -1.37 -3.18
C LEU A 179 3.72 -1.44 -4.16
N ARG A 180 3.42 -1.77 -5.41
CA ARG A 180 4.33 -1.71 -6.56
C ARG A 180 3.66 -0.87 -7.63
N ILE A 181 4.23 0.28 -7.96
CA ILE A 181 3.70 1.11 -9.05
C ILE A 181 4.10 0.49 -10.40
N GLN A 182 3.11 0.31 -11.28
CA GLN A 182 3.30 -0.25 -12.62
C GLN A 182 3.23 0.81 -13.70
N TYR A 183 2.40 1.83 -13.51
CA TYR A 183 2.20 2.92 -14.46
C TYR A 183 2.06 4.25 -13.72
N ASP A 184 2.56 5.30 -14.37
CA ASP A 184 2.51 6.69 -13.94
C ASP A 184 2.30 7.55 -15.20
N ASN A 185 1.41 8.54 -15.11
CA ASN A 185 1.13 9.48 -16.18
C ASN A 185 2.11 10.68 -16.23
N LEU A 186 3.07 10.77 -15.31
CA LEU A 186 4.12 11.78 -15.20
C LEU A 186 3.59 13.21 -15.10
N GLN A 187 2.43 13.38 -14.48
CA GLN A 187 1.86 14.70 -14.20
C GLN A 187 2.25 15.17 -12.81
N THR A 188 1.91 16.41 -12.49
CA THR A 188 2.23 17.01 -11.21
C THR A 188 1.36 16.44 -10.08
N ASP A 189 2.00 15.98 -9.01
CA ASP A 189 1.39 15.50 -7.78
C ASP A 189 0.84 16.64 -6.89
N CYS A 190 0.27 16.30 -5.72
CA CYS A 190 -0.18 17.31 -4.76
C CYS A 190 0.95 18.19 -4.18
N SER A 191 2.21 17.77 -4.30
CA SER A 191 3.38 18.50 -3.80
C SER A 191 3.97 19.47 -4.83
N GLY A 192 3.45 19.46 -6.07
CA GLY A 192 3.94 20.31 -7.15
C GLY A 192 5.07 19.69 -7.97
N ASN A 193 5.37 18.41 -7.77
CA ASN A 193 6.44 17.70 -8.44
C ASN A 193 5.89 16.72 -9.49
N ALA A 194 6.63 16.49 -10.56
CA ALA A 194 6.36 15.43 -11.54
C ALA A 194 7.55 14.47 -11.53
N ILE A 195 7.45 13.42 -10.73
CA ILE A 195 8.50 12.42 -10.53
C ILE A 195 7.99 11.09 -11.06
N ASP A 196 8.79 10.40 -11.86
CA ASP A 196 8.43 9.07 -12.34
C ASP A 196 8.49 8.04 -11.21
N GLN A 197 7.33 7.53 -10.80
CA GLN A 197 7.22 6.52 -9.75
C GLN A 197 7.16 5.08 -10.31
N ARG A 198 7.32 4.86 -11.62
CA ARG A 198 7.22 3.51 -12.20
C ARG A 198 8.27 2.57 -11.60
N GLY A 199 7.80 1.43 -11.11
CA GLY A 199 8.65 0.44 -10.46
C GLY A 199 9.10 0.82 -9.05
N GLU A 200 8.51 1.85 -8.44
CA GLU A 200 8.68 2.14 -7.02
C GLU A 200 7.97 1.07 -6.16
N ASP A 201 8.65 0.65 -5.10
CA ASP A 201 8.09 -0.19 -4.04
C ASP A 201 7.84 0.68 -2.81
N GLN A 202 6.59 0.70 -2.35
CA GLN A 202 6.19 1.42 -1.14
C GLN A 202 5.71 0.41 -0.10
N GLN A 203 6.15 0.57 1.15
CA GLN A 203 5.70 -0.28 2.25
C GLN A 203 5.41 0.58 3.48
N GLN A 204 4.23 0.38 4.05
CA GLN A 204 3.81 1.05 5.26
C GLN A 204 3.02 0.10 6.17
N TYR A 205 3.01 0.42 7.46
CA TYR A 205 2.12 -0.21 8.41
C TYR A 205 0.78 0.52 8.43
N VAL A 206 -0.31 -0.23 8.56
CA VAL A 206 -1.68 0.31 8.61
C VAL A 206 -2.20 0.22 10.04
N LYS A 207 -2.40 1.38 10.66
CA LYS A 207 -3.04 1.47 11.98
C LYS A 207 -4.50 1.88 11.80
N TRP A 208 -5.41 0.99 12.16
CA TRP A 208 -6.84 1.29 12.16
C TRP A 208 -7.20 2.18 13.33
N THR A 209 -7.76 3.36 13.05
CA THR A 209 -8.27 4.29 14.07
C THR A 209 -9.79 4.27 14.18
N GLY A 210 -10.46 3.56 13.26
CA GLY A 210 -11.89 3.33 13.25
C GLY A 210 -12.31 2.50 12.03
N PRO A 211 -13.60 2.19 11.86
CA PRO A 211 -14.10 1.41 10.72
C PRO A 211 -13.88 2.06 9.35
N SER A 212 -13.84 3.40 9.32
CA SER A 212 -13.69 4.22 8.11
C SER A 212 -12.45 5.13 8.19
N SER A 213 -11.50 4.81 9.06
CA SER A 213 -10.28 5.59 9.21
C SER A 213 -9.07 4.75 9.56
N MET A 214 -7.96 5.09 8.89
CA MET A 214 -6.68 4.45 9.12
C MET A 214 -5.55 5.48 9.02
N GLU A 215 -4.40 5.10 9.55
CA GLU A 215 -3.16 5.86 9.45
C GLU A 215 -2.10 4.98 8.79
N PHE A 216 -1.28 5.59 7.93
CA PHE A 216 -0.05 4.95 7.45
C PHE A 216 1.11 5.33 8.36
N CYS A 217 1.85 4.30 8.77
CA CYS A 217 2.91 4.41 9.77
C CYS A 217 4.21 3.78 9.29
N THR A 218 5.34 4.34 9.71
CA THR A 218 6.68 3.83 9.41
C THR A 218 7.12 2.73 10.38
N THR A 219 6.46 2.63 11.54
CA THR A 219 6.77 1.64 12.58
C THR A 219 5.63 0.65 12.77
N GLN A 220 5.98 -0.60 13.07
CA GLN A 220 5.03 -1.70 13.25
C GLN A 220 4.09 -1.49 14.45
N ASP A 221 4.55 -0.78 15.48
CA ASP A 221 3.78 -0.45 16.68
C ASP A 221 2.82 0.73 16.48
N GLY A 222 2.87 1.40 15.32
CA GLY A 222 2.01 2.55 15.02
C GLY A 222 2.34 3.82 15.82
N ALA A 223 3.56 3.92 16.37
CA ALA A 223 4.03 5.10 17.09
C ALA A 223 4.35 6.29 16.17
N GLN A 224 4.76 6.03 14.92
CA GLN A 224 5.14 7.06 13.96
C GLN A 224 4.30 6.96 12.69
N CYS A 225 3.30 7.84 12.57
CA CYS A 225 2.38 7.88 11.43
C CYS A 225 2.50 9.20 10.68
N PHE A 226 2.51 9.12 9.35
CA PHE A 226 2.77 10.27 8.47
C PHE A 226 1.55 10.68 7.64
N ALA A 227 0.54 9.82 7.59
CA ALA A 227 -0.67 10.05 6.81
C ALA A 227 -1.91 9.51 7.53
N SER A 228 -3.01 10.24 7.42
CA SER A 228 -4.33 9.83 7.88
C SER A 228 -5.28 9.75 6.70
N LEU A 229 -5.99 8.64 6.59
CA LEU A 229 -6.91 8.36 5.50
C LEU A 229 -8.33 8.16 6.03
N ARG A 230 -9.30 8.68 5.27
CA ARG A 230 -10.74 8.50 5.51
C ARG A 230 -11.38 7.78 4.34
N ARG A 231 -12.19 6.78 4.64
CA ARG A 231 -12.91 5.99 3.65
C ARG A 231 -14.04 6.83 3.02
N ILE A 232 -14.09 6.86 1.70
CA ILE A 232 -15.11 7.55 0.90
C ILE A 232 -16.13 6.54 0.37
N LEU A 233 -15.67 5.39 -0.13
CA LEU A 233 -16.53 4.29 -0.60
C LEU A 233 -16.09 2.96 0.03
N PRO A 234 -17.04 2.02 0.28
CA PRO A 234 -16.72 0.64 0.62
C PRO A 234 -15.79 -0.03 -0.39
#